data_AF-R0L556-F1
#
_entry.id   AF-R0L556-F1
#
_cell.length_a   1.000
_cell.length_b   1.000
_cell.length_c   1.000
_cell.angle_alpha   90.00
_cell.angle_beta   90.00
_cell.angle_gamma   90.00
#
_symmetry.space_group_name_H-M   'P 1'
#
loop_
_entity.id
_entity.type
_entity.pdbx_description
1 polymer ?
#
loop_
_entity_poly.entity_id
_entity_poly.type
_entity_poly.pdbx_seq_one_letter_code
_entity_poly.pdbx_strand_id
1 'polypeptide(L)'
;QVRMALKNAEKELESHCSWAAPEALQKWLQLTHEVEVQYYNIKKQNAEKQLLVAKEGAEKIKKKRNTLFGTFHVAHSSSLDDVDHKILTAKQALSEVTAALRERLHRWQQIELLCGFQIVNNPGIHTLASALNIDQSWMGTPRPNPSHFIMTDDVDDLDEEIVSPMSIQ
;
A
#
# COMPACT_ATOMS: atom_id res chain seq x y z
N GLN A 1 -60.44 3.89 21.04
CA GLN A 1 -60.28 2.62 20.30
C GLN A 1 -59.31 2.76 19.12
N VAL A 2 -59.51 3.70 18.19
CA VAL A 2 -58.64 3.90 17.00
C VAL A 2 -57.15 4.09 17.34
N ARG A 3 -56.81 4.91 18.35
CA ARG A 3 -55.41 5.16 18.76
C ARG A 3 -54.69 3.92 19.28
N MET A 4 -55.41 3.01 19.94
CA MET A 4 -54.83 1.75 20.44
C MET A 4 -54.65 0.73 19.31
N ALA A 5 -55.59 0.70 18.36
CA ALA A 5 -55.47 -0.13 17.17
C ALA A 5 -54.27 0.29 16.29
N LEU A 6 -54.05 1.60 16.12
CA LEU A 6 -52.90 2.13 15.40
C LEU A 6 -51.57 1.75 16.08
N LYS A 7 -51.50 1.93 17.40
CA LYS A 7 -50.30 1.60 18.19
C LYS A 7 -49.99 0.09 18.19
N ASN A 8 -51.02 -0.75 18.15
CA ASN A 8 -50.84 -2.20 18.04
C ASN A 8 -50.38 -2.60 16.63
N ALA A 9 -50.94 -1.99 15.58
CA ALA A 9 -50.51 -2.23 14.20
C ALA A 9 -49.08 -1.74 13.93
N GLU A 10 -48.65 -0.62 14.53
CA GLU A 10 -47.26 -0.15 14.50
C GLU A 10 -46.31 -1.15 15.17
N LYS A 11 -46.68 -1.65 16.35
CA LYS A 11 -45.89 -2.63 17.10
C LYS A 11 -45.81 -3.99 16.41
N GLU A 12 -46.89 -4.38 15.71
CA GLU A 12 -46.96 -5.58 14.89
C GLU A 12 -46.11 -5.42 13.62
N LEU A 13 -46.15 -4.26 12.95
CA LEU A 13 -45.28 -3.93 11.83
C LEU A 13 -43.79 -3.92 12.23
N GLU A 14 -43.45 -3.36 13.39
CA GLU A 14 -42.10 -3.42 13.97
C GLU A 14 -41.66 -4.86 14.27
N SER A 15 -42.60 -5.74 14.65
CA SER A 15 -42.31 -7.15 14.90
C SER A 15 -42.17 -7.99 13.61
N HIS A 16 -42.77 -7.55 12.51
CA HIS A 16 -42.74 -8.25 11.22
C HIS A 16 -41.70 -7.69 10.23
N CYS A 17 -41.24 -6.45 10.42
CA CYS A 17 -40.14 -5.88 9.65
C CYS A 17 -38.80 -6.37 10.20
N SER A 18 -38.47 -7.64 9.95
CA SER A 18 -37.07 -8.08 10.02
C SER A 18 -36.31 -7.33 8.92
N TRP A 19 -35.56 -6.29 9.30
CA TRP A 19 -34.69 -5.61 8.36
C TRP A 19 -33.74 -6.63 7.73
N ALA A 20 -33.74 -6.69 6.40
CA ALA A 20 -32.79 -7.49 5.64
C ALA A 20 -32.07 -6.55 4.67
N ALA A 21 -30.74 -6.67 4.64
CA ALA A 21 -29.92 -5.89 3.73
C ALA A 21 -30.26 -6.24 2.27
N PRO A 22 -30.53 -5.26 1.38
CA PRO A 22 -30.88 -5.54 -0.01
C PRO A 22 -29.75 -6.19 -0.80
N GLU A 23 -30.06 -7.03 -1.80
CA GLU A 23 -29.06 -7.68 -2.67
C GLU A 23 -28.18 -6.67 -3.42
N ALA A 24 -28.75 -5.52 -3.80
CA ALA A 24 -27.98 -4.44 -4.41
C ALA A 24 -26.84 -3.95 -3.49
N LEU A 25 -27.08 -3.89 -2.17
CA LEU A 25 -26.07 -3.51 -1.19
C LEU A 25 -24.92 -4.53 -1.13
N GLN A 26 -25.22 -5.82 -1.29
CA GLN A 26 -24.19 -6.86 -1.35
C GLN A 26 -23.17 -6.59 -2.45
N LYS A 27 -23.63 -6.32 -3.68
CA LYS A 27 -22.74 -6.07 -4.82
C LYS A 27 -21.86 -4.83 -4.59
N TRP A 28 -22.42 -3.76 -4.02
CA TRP A 28 -21.67 -2.55 -3.69
C TRP A 28 -20.64 -2.76 -2.59
N LEU A 29 -20.98 -3.52 -1.54
CA LEU A 29 -20.04 -3.86 -0.48
C LEU A 29 -18.93 -4.79 -0.96
N GLN A 30 -19.25 -5.76 -1.82
CA GLN A 30 -18.25 -6.63 -2.48
C GLN A 30 -17.27 -5.78 -3.30
N LEU A 31 -17.76 -4.84 -4.11
CA LEU A 31 -16.88 -3.96 -4.87
C LEU A 31 -16.00 -3.10 -3.96
N THR A 32 -16.57 -2.57 -2.88
CA THR A 32 -15.84 -1.76 -1.90
C THR A 32 -14.74 -2.57 -1.22
N HIS A 33 -15.03 -3.83 -0.86
CA HIS A 33 -14.05 -4.77 -0.34
C HIS A 33 -12.90 -4.97 -1.35
N GLU A 34 -13.22 -5.23 -2.62
CA GLU A 34 -12.20 -5.44 -3.67
C GLU A 34 -11.28 -4.22 -3.84
N VAL A 35 -11.85 -3.01 -3.88
CA VAL A 35 -11.08 -1.77 -3.97
C VAL A 35 -10.18 -1.61 -2.74
N GLU A 36 -10.70 -1.87 -1.55
CA GLU A 36 -9.92 -1.81 -0.31
C GLU A 36 -8.77 -2.84 -0.29
N VAL A 37 -9.00 -4.05 -0.82
CA VAL A 37 -7.95 -5.08 -0.99
C VAL A 37 -6.82 -4.57 -1.89
N GLN A 38 -7.15 -3.91 -3.01
CA GLN A 38 -6.14 -3.35 -3.92
C GLN A 38 -5.28 -2.29 -3.21
N TYR A 39 -5.92 -1.34 -2.50
CA TYR A 39 -5.18 -0.32 -1.74
C TYR A 39 -4.31 -0.92 -0.63
N TYR A 40 -4.82 -1.90 0.10
CA TYR A 40 -4.05 -2.63 1.10
C TYR A 40 -2.81 -3.29 0.49
N ASN A 41 -2.98 -3.98 -0.65
CA ASN A 41 -1.89 -4.68 -1.32
C ASN A 41 -0.80 -3.71 -1.81
N ILE A 42 -1.19 -2.56 -2.37
CA ILE A 42 -0.24 -1.51 -2.77
C ILE A 42 0.51 -0.97 -1.54
N LYS A 43 -0.20 -0.66 -0.45
CA LYS A 43 0.44 -0.17 0.79
C LYS A 43 1.40 -1.21 1.37
N LYS A 44 1.01 -2.49 1.37
CA LYS A 44 1.84 -3.61 1.81
C LYS A 44 3.12 -3.74 0.96
N GLN A 45 2.99 -3.76 -0.36
CA GLN A 45 4.13 -3.87 -1.27
C GLN A 45 5.10 -2.69 -1.09
N ASN A 46 4.59 -1.48 -0.89
CA ASN A 46 5.42 -0.31 -0.63
C ASN A 46 6.18 -0.42 0.70
N ALA A 47 5.53 -0.92 1.77
CA ALA A 47 6.18 -1.15 3.06
C ALA A 47 7.27 -2.24 2.96
N GLU A 48 7.02 -3.32 2.22
CA GLU A 48 7.99 -4.39 1.96
C GLU A 48 9.20 -3.86 1.16
N LYS A 49 8.96 -3.00 0.16
CA LYS A 49 10.03 -2.33 -0.59
C LYS A 49 10.87 -1.39 0.30
N GLN A 50 10.24 -0.62 1.18
CA GLN A 50 10.95 0.23 2.14
C GLN A 50 11.85 -0.60 3.07
N LEU A 51 11.35 -1.75 3.56
CA LEU A 51 12.14 -2.66 4.38
C LEU A 51 13.34 -3.21 3.62
N LEU A 52 13.16 -3.60 2.35
CA LEU A 52 14.24 -4.11 1.51
C LEU A 52 15.37 -3.07 1.36
N VAL A 53 15.02 -1.84 0.99
CA VAL A 53 15.98 -0.74 0.83
C VAL A 53 16.73 -0.46 2.15
N ALA A 54 16.02 -0.46 3.28
CA ALA A 54 16.64 -0.27 4.60
C ALA A 54 17.64 -1.39 4.94
N LYS A 55 17.30 -2.65 4.65
CA LYS A 55 18.19 -3.81 4.85
C LYS A 55 19.44 -3.73 3.97
N GLU A 56 19.27 -3.36 2.70
CA GLU A 56 20.39 -3.19 1.77
C GLU A 56 21.35 -2.08 2.23
N GLY A 57 20.82 -0.95 2.71
CA GLY A 57 21.61 0.13 3.30
C GLY A 57 22.44 -0.33 4.49
N ALA A 58 21.81 -1.07 5.42
CA ALA A 58 22.50 -1.62 6.59
C ALA A 58 23.61 -2.62 6.22
N GLU A 59 23.36 -3.52 5.26
CA GLU A 59 24.38 -4.47 4.80
C GLU A 59 25.54 -3.78 4.05
N LYS A 60 25.28 -2.69 3.31
CA LYS A 60 26.36 -1.88 2.71
C LYS A 60 27.28 -1.26 3.77
N ILE A 61 26.72 -0.70 4.84
CA ILE A 61 27.51 -0.15 5.96
C ILE A 61 28.33 -1.26 6.64
N LYS A 62 27.70 -2.40 6.92
CA LYS A 62 28.36 -3.56 7.54
C LYS A 62 29.51 -4.09 6.70
N LYS A 63 29.35 -4.20 5.37
CA LYS A 63 30.42 -4.61 4.44
C LYS A 63 31.58 -3.62 4.47
N LYS A 64 31.32 -2.32 4.33
CA LYS A 64 32.35 -1.27 4.38
C LYS A 64 33.15 -1.32 5.68
N ARG A 65 32.48 -1.55 6.82
CA ARG A 65 33.14 -1.70 8.13
C ARG A 65 34.06 -2.92 8.20
N ASN A 66 33.69 -4.03 7.56
CA ASN A 66 34.46 -5.27 7.59
C ASN A 66 35.64 -5.28 6.61
N THR A 67 35.63 -4.43 5.57
CA THR A 67 36.67 -4.37 4.53
C THR A 67 37.76 -3.32 4.80
N LEU A 68 37.57 -2.41 5.76
CA LEU A 68 38.53 -1.34 6.04
C LEU A 68 39.61 -1.78 7.06
N PHE A 69 40.80 -2.12 6.56
CA PHE A 69 42.05 -1.88 7.28
C PHE A 69 42.26 -0.35 7.42
N GLY A 70 42.74 0.11 8.57
CA GLY A 70 42.67 1.50 9.10
C GLY A 70 42.84 2.65 8.11
N THR A 71 42.01 3.69 8.13
CA THR A 71 42.04 4.83 9.07
C THR A 71 40.72 5.61 8.92
N PHE A 72 40.02 5.90 10.02
CA PHE A 72 38.63 6.42 10.05
C PHE A 72 38.63 7.92 10.41
N HIS A 73 37.57 8.69 10.09
CA HIS A 73 36.66 9.27 11.13
C HIS A 73 35.58 10.29 10.69
N VAL A 74 35.62 10.97 9.53
CA VAL A 74 34.82 12.23 9.44
C VAL A 74 33.54 12.20 8.57
N ALA A 75 33.30 11.19 7.72
CA ALA A 75 32.16 11.20 6.78
C ALA A 75 31.00 10.22 7.08
N HIS A 76 30.97 9.55 8.24
CA HIS A 76 30.13 8.36 8.44
C HIS A 76 28.84 8.55 9.27
N SER A 77 28.74 9.52 10.19
CA SER A 77 27.57 9.65 11.08
C SER A 77 26.27 9.85 10.30
N SER A 78 26.26 10.77 9.33
CA SER A 78 25.08 11.08 8.51
C SER A 78 24.53 9.86 7.74
N SER A 79 25.40 8.96 7.26
CA SER A 79 24.98 7.75 6.55
C SER A 79 24.39 6.67 7.46
N LEU A 80 24.85 6.62 8.71
CA LEU A 80 24.34 5.68 9.71
C LEU A 80 22.98 6.17 10.22
N ASP A 81 22.88 7.47 10.54
CA ASP A 81 21.64 8.09 11.00
C ASP A 81 20.53 7.97 9.93
N ASP A 82 20.85 8.16 8.64
CA ASP A 82 19.90 7.99 7.54
C ASP A 82 19.42 6.53 7.40
N VAL A 83 20.32 5.55 7.52
CA VAL A 83 19.95 4.13 7.49
C VAL A 83 19.09 3.76 8.71
N ASP A 84 19.41 4.25 9.90
CA ASP A 84 18.62 4.02 11.10
C ASP A 84 17.21 4.64 10.99
N HIS A 85 17.11 5.86 10.47
CA HIS A 85 15.81 6.49 10.18
C HIS A 85 15.00 5.68 9.16
N LYS A 86 15.63 5.16 8.10
CA LYS A 86 14.97 4.28 7.11
C LYS A 86 14.49 2.97 7.72
N ILE A 87 15.27 2.38 8.63
CA ILE A 87 14.87 1.16 9.35
C ILE A 87 13.65 1.43 10.24
N LEU A 88 13.67 2.50 11.03
CA LEU A 88 12.56 2.86 11.90
C LEU A 88 11.28 3.13 11.09
N THR A 89 11.41 3.88 10.01
CA THR A 89 10.28 4.19 9.11
C THR A 89 9.72 2.93 8.47
N ALA A 90 10.58 2.02 7.97
CA ALA A 90 10.12 0.76 7.38
C ALA A 90 9.41 -0.15 8.41
N LYS A 91 9.93 -0.21 9.65
CA LYS A 91 9.28 -0.96 10.74
C LYS A 91 7.90 -0.38 11.07
N GLN A 92 7.80 0.95 11.13
CA GLN A 92 6.53 1.63 11.37
C GLN A 92 5.52 1.33 10.24
N ALA A 93 5.94 1.44 8.97
CA ALA A 93 5.09 1.15 7.83
C ALA A 93 4.55 -0.30 7.84
N LEU A 94 5.36 -1.28 8.24
CA LEU A 94 4.93 -2.67 8.38
C LEU A 94 3.98 -2.88 9.55
N SER A 95 4.19 -2.19 10.67
CA SER A 95 3.28 -2.19 11.81
C SER A 95 1.91 -1.67 11.41
N GLU A 96 1.86 -0.57 10.66
CA GLU A 96 0.61 -0.02 10.12
C GLU A 96 -0.09 -0.98 9.17
N VAL A 97 0.64 -1.62 8.26
CA VAL A 97 0.07 -2.63 7.34
C VAL A 97 -0.50 -3.82 8.13
N THR A 98 0.17 -4.23 9.21
CA THR A 98 -0.30 -5.32 10.07
C THR A 98 -1.57 -4.91 10.82
N ALA A 99 -1.60 -3.70 11.39
CA ALA A 99 -2.78 -3.17 12.07
C ALA A 99 -3.97 -3.01 11.11
N ALA A 100 -3.72 -2.47 9.92
CA ALA A 100 -4.73 -2.32 8.88
C ALA A 100 -5.31 -3.67 8.42
N LEU A 101 -4.47 -4.71 8.29
CA LEU A 101 -4.97 -6.05 7.95
C LEU A 101 -5.90 -6.59 9.03
N ARG A 102 -5.50 -6.50 10.31
CA ARG A 102 -6.32 -6.99 11.44
C ARG A 102 -7.65 -6.27 11.51
N GLU A 103 -7.62 -4.94 11.41
CA GLU A 103 -8.82 -4.10 11.39
C GLU A 103 -9.73 -4.50 10.23
N ARG A 104 -9.20 -4.58 9.00
CA ARG A 104 -9.97 -4.91 7.80
C ARG A 104 -10.66 -6.26 7.91
N LEU A 105 -9.92 -7.30 8.33
CA LEU A 105 -10.49 -8.65 8.51
C LEU A 105 -11.62 -8.64 9.54
N HIS A 106 -11.41 -7.97 10.68
CA HIS A 106 -12.43 -7.89 11.73
C HIS A 106 -13.66 -7.11 11.26
N ARG A 107 -13.48 -5.93 10.65
CA ARG A 107 -14.58 -5.10 10.16
C ARG A 107 -15.41 -5.83 9.11
N TRP A 108 -14.79 -6.45 8.11
CA TRP A 108 -15.55 -7.16 7.09
C TRP A 108 -16.30 -8.36 7.65
N GLN A 109 -15.72 -9.09 8.61
CA GLN A 109 -16.44 -10.14 9.33
C GLN A 109 -17.69 -9.61 10.04
N GLN A 110 -17.61 -8.46 10.71
CA GLN A 110 -18.77 -7.85 11.37
C GLN A 110 -19.80 -7.34 10.35
N ILE A 111 -19.38 -6.77 9.23
CA ILE A 111 -20.29 -6.31 8.18
C ILE A 111 -21.05 -7.50 7.57
N GLU A 112 -20.37 -8.60 7.26
CA GLU A 112 -21.04 -9.81 6.75
C GLU A 112 -22.07 -10.37 7.76
N LEU A 113 -21.72 -10.38 9.05
CA LEU A 113 -22.63 -10.81 10.12
C LEU A 113 -23.88 -9.94 10.20
N LEU A 114 -23.72 -8.61 10.11
CA LEU A 114 -24.82 -7.65 10.19
C LEU A 114 -25.69 -7.64 8.93
N CYS A 115 -25.08 -7.83 7.76
CA CYS A 115 -25.78 -7.82 6.48
C CYS A 115 -26.42 -9.17 6.13
N GLY A 116 -25.93 -10.29 6.67
CA GLY A 116 -26.47 -11.62 6.43
C GLY A 116 -26.10 -12.21 5.06
N PHE A 117 -25.07 -11.70 4.40
CA PHE A 117 -24.57 -12.21 3.11
C PHE A 117 -23.04 -12.16 3.01
N GLN A 118 -22.48 -12.94 2.08
CA GLN A 118 -21.04 -13.01 1.84
C GLN A 118 -20.54 -11.81 1.02
N ILE A 119 -19.43 -11.23 1.46
CA ILE A 119 -18.78 -10.06 0.88
C ILE A 119 -17.31 -10.36 0.54
N VAL A 120 -16.57 -10.97 1.46
CA VAL A 120 -15.13 -11.24 1.31
C VAL A 120 -14.89 -12.29 0.24
N ASN A 121 -15.72 -13.34 0.21
CA ASN A 121 -15.73 -14.32 -0.87
C ASN A 121 -16.68 -13.85 -1.98
N ASN A 122 -16.12 -13.37 -3.08
CA ASN A 122 -16.87 -12.72 -4.15
C ASN A 122 -16.22 -13.01 -5.53
N PRO A 123 -16.90 -12.71 -6.65
CA PRO A 123 -16.44 -13.07 -8.00
C PRO A 123 -15.33 -12.15 -8.55
N GLY A 124 -14.84 -11.19 -7.77
CA GLY A 124 -13.75 -10.28 -8.11
C GLY A 124 -14.20 -8.97 -8.76
N ILE A 125 -13.30 -7.98 -8.71
CA ILE A 125 -13.56 -6.58 -9.07
C ILE A 125 -14.13 -6.38 -10.49
N HIS A 126 -13.63 -7.10 -11.49
CA HIS A 126 -14.07 -6.93 -12.87
C HIS A 126 -15.51 -7.39 -13.09
N THR A 127 -15.86 -8.56 -12.56
CA THR A 127 -17.22 -9.10 -12.61
C THR A 127 -18.20 -8.18 -11.89
N LEU A 128 -17.82 -7.67 -10.72
CA LEU A 128 -18.65 -6.77 -9.91
C LEU A 128 -18.87 -5.43 -10.61
N ALA A 129 -17.82 -4.84 -11.18
CA ALA A 129 -17.92 -3.58 -11.90
C ALA A 129 -18.82 -3.70 -13.14
N SER A 130 -18.71 -4.79 -13.89
CA SER A 130 -19.63 -5.09 -15.00
C SER A 130 -21.07 -5.26 -14.52
N ALA A 131 -21.30 -5.99 -13.42
CA ALA A 131 -22.65 -6.18 -12.88
C ALA A 131 -23.30 -4.89 -12.33
N LEU A 132 -22.48 -3.92 -11.92
CA LEU A 132 -22.91 -2.61 -11.42
C LEU A 132 -22.90 -1.52 -12.49
N ASN A 133 -22.54 -1.84 -13.74
CA ASN A 133 -22.39 -0.90 -14.85
C ASN A 133 -21.43 0.26 -14.53
N ILE A 134 -20.34 -0.01 -13.82
CA ILE A 134 -19.33 0.98 -13.44
C ILE A 134 -18.26 1.09 -14.53
N ASP A 135 -17.90 2.34 -14.87
CA ASP A 135 -16.79 2.61 -15.76
C ASP A 135 -15.46 2.17 -15.12
N GLN A 136 -14.70 1.33 -15.84
CA GLN A 136 -13.39 0.85 -15.41
C GLN A 136 -12.39 2.00 -15.20
N SER A 137 -12.59 3.16 -15.84
CA SER A 137 -11.75 4.34 -15.65
C SER A 137 -11.77 4.87 -14.22
N TRP A 138 -12.82 4.60 -13.44
CA TRP A 138 -12.98 5.09 -12.06
C TRP A 138 -12.27 4.22 -11.03
N MET A 139 -11.93 2.99 -11.38
CA MET A 139 -11.31 2.02 -10.46
C MET A 139 -9.79 2.14 -10.39
N GLY A 140 -9.22 3.24 -10.91
CA GLY A 140 -7.84 3.64 -10.66
C GLY A 140 -6.84 2.52 -10.91
N THR A 141 -6.79 2.00 -12.13
CA THR A 141 -5.63 1.20 -12.51
C THR A 141 -4.37 2.06 -12.30
N PRO A 142 -3.32 1.53 -11.65
CA PRO A 142 -2.07 2.27 -11.55
C PRO A 142 -1.58 2.46 -12.98
N ARG A 143 -1.66 3.70 -13.49
CA ARG A 143 -0.99 4.04 -14.74
C ARG A 143 0.48 3.67 -14.57
N PRO A 144 1.10 2.95 -15.53
CA PRO A 144 2.54 2.83 -15.51
C PRO A 144 3.11 4.25 -15.54
N ASN A 145 3.92 4.56 -14.53
CA ASN A 145 4.51 5.87 -14.31
C ASN A 145 5.24 6.31 -15.60
N PRO A 146 4.88 7.42 -16.28
CA PRO A 146 5.68 7.92 -17.40
C PRO A 146 6.87 8.68 -16.79
N SER A 147 7.84 7.92 -16.29
CA SER A 147 9.07 8.48 -15.71
C SER A 147 10.25 7.59 -16.06
N HIS A 148 10.46 7.37 -17.35
CA HIS A 148 11.82 7.20 -17.86
C HIS A 148 12.51 8.57 -17.75
N PHE A 149 12.92 8.94 -16.53
CA PHE A 149 14.02 9.88 -16.37
C PHE A 149 15.28 9.05 -16.59
N ILE A 150 15.87 9.20 -17.76
CA ILE A 150 17.23 8.75 -18.05
C ILE A 150 18.13 9.59 -17.13
N MET A 151 18.61 9.01 -16.02
CA MET A 151 19.83 9.51 -15.39
C MET A 151 20.99 8.92 -16.18
N THR A 152 21.57 9.71 -17.08
CA THR A 152 22.94 9.47 -17.55
C THR A 152 23.87 9.95 -16.43
N ASP A 153 24.18 9.06 -15.49
CA ASP A 153 25.33 9.18 -14.60
C ASP A 153 26.35 8.17 -15.11
N ASP A 154 27.34 8.65 -15.86
CA ASP A 154 28.67 8.06 -16.07
C ASP A 154 29.35 8.81 -17.24
N VAL A 155 30.21 9.78 -16.92
CA VAL A 155 31.51 10.04 -17.56
C VAL A 155 32.23 11.20 -16.84
N ASP A 156 32.75 10.91 -15.65
CA ASP A 156 33.97 11.59 -15.16
C ASP A 156 34.99 10.46 -14.96
N ASP A 157 35.63 10.05 -16.05
CA ASP A 157 36.83 9.21 -16.00
C ASP A 157 38.02 10.09 -16.37
N LEU A 158 38.91 10.21 -15.40
CA LEU A 158 40.22 10.84 -15.51
C LEU A 158 41.11 10.00 -16.43
N ASP A 159 41.71 10.64 -17.41
CA ASP A 159 42.99 10.24 -17.99
C ASP A 159 43.94 11.44 -18.11
N GLU A 160 44.67 11.69 -17.04
CA GLU A 160 46.02 12.26 -17.12
C GLU A 160 46.95 11.23 -17.78
N GLU A 161 47.54 11.53 -18.94
CA GLU A 161 48.95 11.19 -19.18
C GLU A 161 49.58 11.90 -20.41
N ILE A 162 50.77 12.43 -20.14
CA ILE A 162 51.95 12.56 -21.03
C ILE A 162 52.16 13.87 -21.80
N VAL A 163 53.29 14.47 -21.43
CA VAL A 163 53.93 15.68 -21.92
C VAL A 163 54.87 15.40 -23.12
N SER A 164 54.94 16.40 -24.02
CA SER A 164 56.03 16.80 -24.95
C SER A 164 56.19 16.12 -26.33
N PRO A 165 56.86 16.75 -27.34
CA PRO A 165 57.39 18.14 -27.44
C PRO A 165 57.05 18.92 -28.75
N MET A 166 57.35 20.23 -28.71
CA MET A 166 57.68 21.20 -29.78
C MET A 166 57.41 20.87 -31.26
N SER A 167 56.89 21.88 -31.97
CA SER A 167 57.47 22.32 -33.25
C SER A 167 57.30 23.83 -33.43
N ILE A 168 58.43 24.49 -33.67
CA ILE A 168 58.57 25.90 -34.05
C ILE A 168 58.16 26.03 -35.52
N GLN A 169 57.29 27.00 -35.85
CA GLN A 169 57.50 27.90 -37.00
C GLN A 169 56.64 29.16 -36.88
#